data_AF-A0A355U6L4-F1
#
_entry.id   AF-A0A355U6L4-F1
#
_cell.length_a   1.000
_cell.length_b   1.000
_cell.length_c   1.000
_cell.angle_alpha   90.00
_cell.angle_beta   90.00
_cell.angle_gamma   90.00
#
_symmetry.space_group_name_H-M   'P 1'
#
loop_
_entity.id
_entity.type
_entity.pdbx_description
1 polymer ?
#
loop_
_entity_poly.entity_id
_entity_poly.type
_entity_poly.pdbx_seq_one_letter_code
_entity_poly.pdbx_strand_id
1 'polypeptide(L)'
;MDTKYVFVTGGVTSSLGKGIISASLAKLLQKRGYRVTIQKFDPYLNVDPGTMNPYEHGECYVTDDGAETDLDLGHYERFLNVPTSQANNVTTGRVYQTV
;
A
#
# COMPACT_ATOMS: atom_id res chain seq x y z
N MET A 1 -9.34 -18.82 -14.50
CA MET A 1 -9.48 -17.37 -14.70
C MET A 1 -8.20 -16.72 -14.22
N ASP A 2 -7.60 -15.85 -15.03
CA ASP A 2 -6.37 -15.15 -14.67
C ASP A 2 -6.65 -13.99 -13.73
N THR A 3 -5.72 -13.72 -12.82
CA THR A 3 -5.75 -12.56 -11.92
C THR A 3 -5.78 -11.27 -12.75
N LYS A 4 -6.65 -10.33 -12.36
CA LYS A 4 -6.76 -9.02 -13.00
C LYS A 4 -6.01 -7.98 -12.18
N TYR A 5 -5.32 -7.08 -12.86
CA TYR A 5 -4.55 -6.00 -12.26
C TYR A 5 -5.21 -4.66 -12.59
N VAL A 6 -5.47 -3.86 -11.55
CA VAL A 6 -6.01 -2.50 -11.69
C VAL A 6 -4.95 -1.54 -11.16
N PHE A 7 -4.39 -0.73 -12.05
CA PHE A 7 -3.40 0.29 -11.68
C PHE A 7 -4.11 1.60 -11.36
N VAL A 8 -3.82 2.17 -10.20
CA VAL A 8 -4.31 3.49 -9.81
C VAL A 8 -3.15 4.47 -9.82
N THR A 9 -3.19 5.44 -10.73
CA THR A 9 -2.16 6.47 -10.89
C THR A 9 -2.68 7.83 -10.42
N GLY A 10 -1.76 8.76 -10.15
CA GLY A 10 -2.07 10.13 -9.76
C GLY A 10 -1.54 11.14 -10.75
N GLY A 11 -2.33 12.18 -11.03
CA GLY A 11 -1.90 13.35 -11.81
C GLY A 11 -2.15 14.66 -11.07
N VAL A 12 -1.62 15.75 -11.61
CA VAL A 12 -1.75 17.14 -11.12
C VAL A 12 -1.04 17.41 -9.79
N THR A 13 -1.48 16.80 -8.69
CA THR A 13 -0.91 17.02 -7.37
C THR A 13 -1.01 15.78 -6.47
N SER A 14 -0.14 15.72 -5.46
CA SER A 14 -0.21 14.72 -4.40
C SER A 14 -1.36 15.04 -3.42
N SER A 15 -1.65 14.11 -2.49
CA SER A 15 -2.66 14.30 -1.44
C SER A 15 -4.14 14.37 -1.86
N LEU A 16 -4.48 14.04 -3.11
CA LEU A 16 -5.87 13.92 -3.58
C LEU A 16 -6.62 12.66 -3.07
N GLY A 17 -6.09 11.93 -2.08
CA GLY A 17 -6.77 10.78 -1.49
C GLY A 17 -6.72 9.48 -2.29
N LYS A 18 -5.69 9.27 -3.11
CA LYS A 18 -5.53 8.07 -3.96
C LYS A 18 -5.62 6.76 -3.17
N GLY A 19 -4.97 6.68 -2.00
CA GLY A 19 -5.01 5.48 -1.15
C GLY A 19 -6.43 5.11 -0.73
N ILE A 20 -7.22 6.09 -0.26
CA ILE A 20 -8.61 5.88 0.18
C ILE A 20 -9.51 5.50 -0.99
N ILE A 21 -9.33 6.11 -2.17
CA ILE A 21 -10.08 5.76 -3.38
C ILE A 21 -9.79 4.31 -3.80
N SER A 22 -8.52 3.92 -3.84
CA SER A 22 -8.12 2.55 -4.17
C SER A 22 -8.70 1.53 -3.20
N ALA A 23 -8.63 1.80 -1.89
CA ALA A 23 -9.19 0.95 -0.84
C ALA A 23 -10.73 0.82 -0.96
N SER A 24 -11.41 1.93 -1.26
CA SER A 24 -12.86 1.96 -1.47
C SER A 24 -13.29 1.14 -2.68
N LEU A 25 -12.57 1.27 -3.81
CA LEU A 25 -12.81 0.47 -5.01
C LEU A 25 -12.61 -1.02 -4.73
N ALA A 26 -11.50 -1.37 -4.08
CA ALA A 26 -11.21 -2.74 -3.68
C ALA A 26 -12.30 -3.30 -2.75
N LYS A 27 -12.86 -2.49 -1.85
CA LYS A 27 -13.99 -2.89 -1.00
C LYS A 27 -15.27 -3.16 -1.80
N LEU A 28 -15.58 -2.35 -2.81
CA LEU A 28 -16.74 -2.59 -3.68
C LEU A 28 -16.59 -3.88 -4.48
N LEU A 29 -15.38 -4.19 -4.95
CA LEU A 29 -15.08 -5.45 -5.63
C LEU A 29 -15.21 -6.65 -4.67
N GLN A 30 -14.74 -6.54 -3.43
CA GLN A 30 -15.01 -7.55 -2.40
C GLN A 30 -16.51 -7.76 -2.18
N LYS A 31 -17.31 -6.68 -2.09
CA LYS A 31 -18.76 -6.75 -1.93
C LYS A 31 -19.48 -7.41 -3.11
N ARG A 32 -18.85 -7.44 -4.29
CA ARG A 32 -19.32 -8.17 -5.48
C ARG A 32 -18.88 -9.64 -5.50
N GLY A 33 -18.19 -10.12 -4.48
CA GLY A 33 -17.75 -11.52 -4.35
C GLY A 33 -16.37 -11.80 -4.95
N TYR A 34 -15.60 -10.79 -5.34
CA TYR A 34 -14.24 -10.98 -5.83
C TYR A 34 -13.23 -11.09 -4.69
N ARG A 35 -12.23 -11.96 -4.85
CA ARG A 35 -11.03 -11.97 -4.02
C ARG A 35 -10.12 -10.83 -4.47
N VAL A 36 -9.81 -9.90 -3.56
CA VAL A 36 -9.05 -8.68 -3.86
C VAL A 36 -7.92 -8.53 -2.86
N THR A 37 -6.76 -8.08 -3.34
CA THR A 37 -5.64 -7.57 -2.55
C THR A 37 -5.17 -6.26 -3.19
N ILE A 38 -4.31 -5.51 -2.52
CA ILE A 38 -3.84 -4.20 -2.95
C ILE A 38 -2.34 -4.06 -2.65
N GLN A 39 -1.60 -3.40 -3.54
CA GLN A 39 -0.18 -3.11 -3.37
C GLN A 39 0.06 -1.61 -3.44
N LYS A 40 0.94 -1.11 -2.57
CA LYS A 40 1.47 0.24 -2.61
C LYS A 40 2.87 0.22 -3.21
N PHE A 41 3.10 1.12 -4.16
CA PHE A 41 4.40 1.39 -4.74
C PHE A 41 4.85 2.79 -4.32
N ASP A 42 5.88 2.84 -3.49
CA ASP A 42 6.42 4.07 -2.94
C ASP A 42 7.71 4.50 -3.68
N PRO A 43 7.75 5.73 -4.23
CA PRO A 43 8.88 6.17 -5.04
C PRO A 43 10.11 6.61 -4.22
N TYR A 44 10.07 6.52 -2.88
CA TYR A 44 11.19 6.93 -2.04
C TYR A 44 12.30 5.86 -1.97
N LEU A 45 13.51 6.31 -1.65
CA LEU A 45 14.73 5.49 -1.63
C LEU A 45 14.95 4.72 -0.32
N ASN A 46 14.23 5.04 0.74
CA ASN A 46 14.27 4.25 1.97
C ASN A 46 13.78 2.83 1.68
N VAL A 47 14.49 1.81 2.18
CA VAL A 47 14.15 0.39 1.99
C VAL A 47 12.84 0.04 2.72
N ASP A 48 12.60 0.73 3.82
CA ASP A 48 11.42 0.71 4.67
C ASP A 48 11.24 2.12 5.28
N PRO A 49 10.05 2.45 5.80
CA PRO A 49 9.81 3.76 6.43
C PRO A 49 10.35 3.85 7.86
N GLY A 50 10.98 2.81 8.42
CA GLY A 50 11.50 2.82 9.79
C GLY A 50 12.59 3.87 10.03
N THR A 51 13.21 4.35 8.96
CA THR A 51 14.21 5.44 8.99
C THR A 51 13.63 6.84 8.78
N MET A 52 12.33 6.97 8.51
CA MET A 52 11.66 8.26 8.33
C MET A 52 11.20 8.84 9.66
N ASN A 53 11.19 10.16 9.78
CA ASN A 53 10.62 10.84 10.94
C ASN A 53 9.08 10.74 10.90
N PRO A 54 8.43 10.05 11.86
CA PRO A 54 6.99 9.81 11.81
C PRO A 54 6.15 11.08 11.99
N TYR A 55 6.70 12.12 12.63
CA TYR A 55 6.01 13.39 12.80
C TYR A 55 5.89 14.20 11.49
N GLU A 56 6.74 13.91 10.52
CA GLU A 56 6.78 14.61 9.22
C GLU A 56 6.20 13.75 8.09
N HIS A 57 6.37 12.43 8.17
CA HIS A 57 6.02 11.49 7.09
C HIS A 57 4.83 10.57 7.40
N GLY A 58 4.32 10.62 8.63
CA GLY A 58 3.24 9.75 9.10
C GLY A 58 3.75 8.47 9.77
N GLU A 59 2.83 7.66 10.28
CA GLU A 59 3.17 6.45 11.03
C GLU A 59 3.85 5.39 10.15
N CYS A 60 4.70 4.57 10.77
CA CYS A 60 5.15 3.31 10.19
C CYS A 60 4.12 2.22 10.55
N TYR A 61 3.51 1.60 9.54
CA TYR A 61 2.56 0.51 9.74
C TYR A 61 3.29 -0.83 9.77
N VAL A 62 3.00 -1.66 10.78
CA VAL A 62 3.61 -2.98 10.94
C VAL A 62 2.58 -4.06 10.62
N THR A 63 2.88 -4.89 9.62
CA THR A 63 2.03 -6.03 9.22
C THR A 63 2.22 -7.24 10.14
N ASP A 64 1.30 -8.21 10.08
CA ASP A 64 1.34 -9.43 10.90
C ASP A 64 2.62 -10.27 10.68
N ASP A 65 3.24 -10.17 9.50
CA ASP A 65 4.53 -10.82 9.17
C ASP A 65 5.76 -9.99 9.62
N GLY A 66 5.54 -8.88 10.34
CA GLY A 66 6.58 -8.07 10.95
C GLY A 66 7.24 -7.06 10.01
N ALA A 67 6.66 -6.79 8.83
CA ALA A 67 7.22 -5.80 7.92
C ALA A 67 6.85 -4.37 8.33
N GLU A 68 7.85 -3.50 8.37
CA GLU A 68 7.67 -2.05 8.47
C GLU A 68 7.30 -1.48 7.08
N THR A 69 6.16 -0.80 7.01
CA THR A 69 5.52 -0.40 5.75
C THR A 69 4.87 0.98 5.84
N ASP A 70 4.55 1.55 4.69
CA ASP A 70 3.84 2.83 4.58
C ASP A 70 2.44 2.76 5.22
N LEU A 71 2.03 3.86 5.86
CA LEU A 71 0.74 3.99 6.56
C LEU A 71 -0.49 3.60 5.72
N ASP A 72 -0.40 3.70 4.38
CA ASP A 72 -1.49 3.31 3.50
C ASP A 72 -1.89 1.84 3.64
N LEU A 73 -0.97 0.94 4.03
CA LEU A 73 -1.33 -0.47 4.27
C LEU A 73 -2.33 -0.59 5.43
N GLY A 74 -2.19 0.23 6.47
CA GLY A 74 -3.18 0.32 7.54
C GLY A 74 -4.54 0.83 7.06
N HIS A 75 -4.59 1.73 6.07
CA HIS A 75 -5.87 2.09 5.44
C HIS A 75 -6.47 0.90 4.69
N TYR A 76 -5.64 0.15 3.96
CA TYR A 76 -6.09 -0.97 3.15
C TYR A 76 -6.66 -2.09 4.00
N GLU A 77 -5.98 -2.49 5.07
CA GLU A 77 -6.46 -3.52 5.97
C GLU A 77 -7.78 -3.11 6.64
N ARG A 78 -7.91 -1.86 7.11
CA ARG A 78 -9.15 -1.37 7.73
C ARG A 78 -10.34 -1.37 6.76
N PHE A 79 -10.12 -1.05 5.48
CA PHE A 79 -11.19 -1.09 4.47
C PHE A 79 -11.53 -2.53 4.05
N LEU A 80 -10.51 -3.33 3.79
CA LEU A 80 -10.66 -4.65 3.17
C LEU A 80 -10.94 -5.75 4.18
N ASN A 81 -10.59 -5.54 5.46
CA ASN A 81 -10.61 -6.55 6.50
C ASN A 81 -9.87 -7.83 6.08
N VAL A 82 -8.70 -7.64 5.45
CA VAL A 82 -7.81 -8.69 4.95
C VAL A 82 -6.39 -8.26 5.32
N PRO A 83 -5.58 -9.13 5.94
CA PRO A 83 -4.22 -8.81 6.30
C PRO A 83 -3.36 -8.59 5.04
N THR A 84 -2.46 -7.63 5.14
CA THR A 84 -1.38 -7.34 4.19
C THR A 84 -0.05 -7.88 4.73
N SER A 85 0.94 -7.97 3.86
CA SER A 85 2.27 -8.51 4.17
C SER A 85 3.36 -7.62 3.58
N GLN A 86 4.62 -7.97 3.80
CA GLN A 86 5.77 -7.31 3.16
C GLN A 86 5.60 -7.18 1.63
N ALA A 87 4.93 -8.15 1.00
CA ALA A 87 4.69 -8.15 -0.44
C ALA A 87 3.69 -7.07 -0.90
N ASN A 88 2.96 -6.43 0.01
CA ASN A 88 1.99 -5.38 -0.29
C ASN A 88 2.61 -3.98 -0.34
N ASN A 89 3.87 -3.80 0.07
CA ASN A 89 4.59 -2.53 0.00
C ASN A 89 5.92 -2.69 -0.74
N VAL A 90 6.10 -1.93 -1.83
CA VAL A 90 7.32 -1.93 -2.64
C VAL A 90 7.88 -0.51 -2.68
N THR A 91 9.12 -0.35 -2.28
CA THR A 91 9.82 0.95 -2.32
C THR A 91 10.88 0.95 -3.41
N THR A 92 11.26 2.13 -3.90
CA THR A 92 12.37 2.24 -4.84
C THR A 92 13.67 1.76 -4.20
N GLY A 93 13.90 2.09 -2.92
CA GLY A 93 15.05 1.60 -2.15
C GLY A 93 15.23 0.09 -2.17
N ARG A 94 14.13 -0.65 -1.92
CA ARG A 94 14.14 -2.11 -1.91
C ARG A 94 14.44 -2.70 -3.28
N VAL A 95 13.88 -2.13 -4.34
CA VAL A 95 14.17 -2.56 -5.71
C VAL A 95 15.65 -2.38 -6.03
N TYR A 96 16.24 -1.22 -5.71
CA TYR A 96 17.65 -0.94 -5.98
C TYR A 96 18.62 -1.76 -5.13
N GLN A 97 18.26 -2.10 -3.89
CA GLN A 97 19.09 -2.95 -3.04
C GLN A 97 19.15 -4.41 -3.52
N THR A 98 18.09 -4.87 -4.21
CA THR A 98 17.96 -6.28 -4.62
C THR A 98 18.70 -6.60 -5.92
N VAL A 99 19.08 -5.58 -6.70
CA VAL A 99 19.78 -5.70 -8.00
C VAL A 99 21.28 -5.50 -7.80
#